data_AF-A0A929Z133-F1
#
_entry.id   AF-A0A929Z133-F1
#
_cell.length_a   1.000
_cell.length_b   1.000
_cell.length_c   1.000
_cell.angle_alpha   90.00
_cell.angle_beta   90.00
_cell.angle_gamma   90.00
#
_symmetry.space_group_name_H-M   'P 1'
#
loop_
_entity.id
_entity.type
_entity.pdbx_description
1 polymer ?
#
loop_
_entity_poly.entity_id
_entity_poly.type
_entity_poly.pdbx_seq_one_letter_code
_entity_poly.pdbx_strand_id
1 'polypeptide(L)' 'DPLPEGWTIKSGKAAPWGQQPGGATQLQVIKDNGKAASITDLLEKGILKGKESPVGLHG' A
#
# COMPACT_ATOMS: atom_id res chain seq x y z
N ASP A 1 11.87 -8.89 10.44
CA ASP A 1 10.58 -8.61 9.78
C ASP A 1 10.72 -7.51 8.74
N PRO A 2 9.93 -7.52 7.65
CA PRO A 2 10.07 -6.57 6.54
C PRO A 2 9.58 -5.15 6.85
N LEU A 3 9.08 -4.87 8.07
CA LEU A 3 8.65 -3.55 8.50
C LEU A 3 9.53 -3.07 9.67
N PRO A 4 9.81 -1.75 9.75
CA PRO A 4 10.45 -1.17 10.94
C PRO A 4 9.64 -1.41 12.21
N GLU A 5 10.30 -1.33 13.36
CA GLU A 5 9.65 -1.49 14.67
C GLU A 5 8.51 -0.48 14.85
N GLY A 6 7.38 -0.94 15.40
CA GLY A 6 6.18 -0.12 15.62
C GLY A 6 5.34 0.15 14.37
N TRP A 7 5.79 -0.25 13.18
CA TRP A 7 5.02 -0.08 11.95
C TRP A 7 4.04 -1.24 11.76
N THR A 8 2.88 -0.93 11.17
CA THR A 8 1.80 -1.92 10.95
C THR A 8 1.19 -1.81 9.56
N ILE A 9 0.55 -2.89 9.09
CA ILE A 9 -0.27 -2.87 7.88
C ILE A 9 -1.73 -2.91 8.28
N LYS A 10 -2.53 -1.98 7.75
CA LYS A 10 -3.99 -2.00 7.84
C LYS A 10 -4.57 -2.35 6.48
N SER A 11 -5.48 -3.32 6.47
CA SER A 11 -6.27 -3.69 5.29
C SER A 11 -7.68 -3.12 5.37
N GLY A 12 -8.26 -2.76 4.22
CA GLY A 12 -9.65 -2.34 4.11
C GLY A 12 -10.21 -2.57 2.71
N LYS A 13 -11.47 -2.21 2.49
CA LYS A 13 -12.08 -2.18 1.16
C LYS A 13 -12.17 -0.75 0.66
N ALA A 14 -11.75 -0.50 -0.58
CA ALA A 14 -11.94 0.78 -1.24
C ALA A 14 -13.44 1.08 -1.37
N ALA A 15 -13.85 2.28 -0.93
CA ALA A 15 -15.24 2.69 -1.04
C ALA A 15 -15.63 2.96 -2.50
N PRO A 16 -16.92 2.85 -2.86
CA PRO A 16 -17.42 3.35 -4.14
C PRO A 16 -17.18 4.86 -4.25
N TRP A 17 -16.65 5.31 -5.39
CA TRP A 17 -16.40 6.74 -5.63
C TRP A 17 -16.30 7.03 -7.14
N GLY A 18 -16.70 8.23 -7.57
CA GLY A 18 -16.53 8.67 -8.96
C GLY A 18 -17.25 7.79 -10.01
N GLN A 19 -18.49 7.38 -9.74
CA GLN A 19 -19.26 6.43 -10.57
C GLN A 19 -18.61 5.04 -10.74
N GLN A 20 -17.57 4.73 -9.96
CA GLN A 20 -16.95 3.40 -9.91
C GLN A 20 -17.41 2.66 -8.64
N PRO A 21 -17.65 1.34 -8.74
CA PRO A 21 -18.21 0.55 -7.64
C PRO A 21 -17.26 0.35 -6.44
N GLY A 22 -15.95 0.63 -6.60
CA GLY A 22 -14.95 0.36 -5.57
C GLY A 22 -14.84 -1.15 -5.27
N GLY A 23 -14.59 -1.50 -4.00
CA GLY A 23 -14.61 -2.89 -3.51
C GLY A 23 -13.27 -3.62 -3.51
N ALA A 24 -12.24 -3.09 -4.18
CA ALA A 24 -10.89 -3.65 -4.14
C ALA A 24 -10.29 -3.59 -2.71
N THR A 25 -9.48 -4.59 -2.36
CA THR A 25 -8.70 -4.55 -1.11
C THR A 25 -7.65 -3.45 -1.20
N GLN A 26 -7.63 -2.56 -0.21
CA GLN A 26 -6.61 -1.54 -0.02
C GLN A 26 -5.74 -1.89 1.18
N LEU A 27 -4.43 -1.64 1.05
CA LEU A 27 -3.46 -1.75 2.14
C LEU A 27 -2.89 -0.37 2.47
N GLN A 28 -2.68 -0.09 3.76
CA GLN A 28 -1.96 1.09 4.25
C GLN A 28 -0.86 0.64 5.20
N VAL A 29 0.35 1.16 5.00
CA VAL A 29 1.44 1.02 5.97
C VAL A 29 1.37 2.21 6.92
N ILE A 30 1.21 1.93 8.21
CA ILE A 30 1.11 2.92 9.28
C ILE A 30 2.41 2.91 10.06
N LYS A 31 3.02 4.09 10.22
CA LYS A 31 4.24 4.29 11.01
C LYS A 31 3.94 4.20 12.51
N ASP A 32 4.99 4.07 13.29
CA ASP A 32 4.99 4.17 14.75
C ASP A 32 4.25 5.43 15.28
N ASN A 33 4.39 6.56 14.60
CA ASN A 33 3.71 7.81 14.94
C ASN A 33 2.22 7.88 14.52
N GLY A 34 1.65 6.78 14.02
CA GLY A 34 0.24 6.67 13.61
C GLY A 34 -0.08 7.25 12.24
N LYS A 35 0.88 7.87 11.53
CA LYS A 35 0.66 8.41 10.18
C LYS A 35 0.87 7.33 9.11
N ALA A 36 0.19 7.47 7.98
CA ALA A 36 0.45 6.62 6.83
C ALA A 36 1.83 6.93 6.21
N ALA A 37 2.56 5.88 5.81
CA ALA A 37 3.75 6.02 4.99
C ALA A 37 3.38 6.38 3.54
N SER A 38 4.17 7.26 2.92
CA SER A 38 4.04 7.54 1.49
C SER A 38 4.68 6.41 0.68
N ILE A 39 4.27 6.26 -0.59
CA ILE A 39 4.90 5.27 -1.49
C ILE A 39 6.41 5.52 -1.63
N THR A 40 6.83 6.80 -1.73
CA THR A 40 8.25 7.18 -1.79
C THR A 40 9.03 6.65 -0.60
N ASP A 41 8.53 6.85 0.63
CA ASP A 41 9.19 6.38 1.86
C ASP A 41 9.27 4.84 1.90
N LEU A 42 8.23 4.15 1.42
CA LEU A 42 8.22 2.69 1.34
C LEU A 42 9.23 2.14 0.31
N LEU A 43 9.46 2.86 -0.79
CA LEU A 43 10.47 2.51 -1.78
C LEU A 43 11.89 2.77 -1.27
N GLU A 44 12.13 3.95 -0.67
CA GLU A 44 13.42 4.33 -0.09
C GLU A 44 13.87 3.37 1.02
N LYS A 45 12.92 2.88 1.84
CA LYS A 45 13.17 1.86 2.87
C LYS A 45 13.25 0.43 2.33
N GLY A 46 13.01 0.21 1.03
CA GLY A 46 13.02 -1.12 0.41
C GLY A 46 11.90 -2.05 0.87
N ILE A 47 10.85 -1.50 1.50
CA ILE A 47 9.64 -2.23 1.92
C ILE A 47 8.81 -2.60 0.69
N LEU A 48 8.62 -1.64 -0.21
CA LEU A 48 8.11 -1.88 -1.56
C LEU A 48 9.30 -2.01 -2.51
N LYS A 49 9.16 -2.91 -3.48
CA LYS A 49 10.14 -3.13 -4.53
C LYS A 49 9.42 -3.18 -5.87
N GLY A 50 10.08 -2.72 -6.92
CA GLY A 50 9.58 -2.89 -8.28
C GLY A 50 9.40 -4.38 -8.61
N LYS A 51 8.38 -4.68 -9.41
CA LYS A 51 8.17 -6.01 -9.98
C LYS A 51 8.40 -5.92 -11.48
N GLU A 52 9.31 -6.75 -12.00
CA GLU A 52 9.69 -6.74 -13.43
C GLU A 52 8.49 -6.95 -14.37
N SER A 53 7.52 -7.78 -13.97
CA SER A 53 6.24 -7.94 -14.67
C SER A 53 5.08 -7.62 -13.72
N PRO A 54 4.54 -6.38 -13.76
CA PRO A 54 3.36 -6.03 -13.00
C PRO A 54 2.17 -6.88 -13.45
N VAL A 55 1.37 -7.38 -12.52
CA VAL A 55 0.12 -8.09 -12.84
C VAL A 55 -0.97 -7.07 -13.20
N GLY A 56 -1.79 -7.36 -14.21
CA GLY A 56 -2.93 -6.51 -14.61
C GLY A 56 -2.64 -5.47 -15.70
N LEU A 57 -1.41 -5.39 -16.19
CA LEU A 57 -1.08 -4.67 -17.42
C LEU A 57 -1.02 -5.69 -18.57
N HIS A 58 -2.16 -5.99 -19.18
CA HIS A 58 -2.18 -6.68 -20.47
C HIS A 58 -2.21 -5.60 -21.55
N GLY A 59 -1.12 -5.52 -22.34
CA GLY A 59 -1.14 -4.85 -23.64
C GLY A 59 -1.92 -5.67 -24.66
#